data_AF-A0A7L3J273-F1
#
_entry.id   AF-A0A7L3J273-F1
#
_cell.length_a   1.000
_cell.length_b   1.000
_cell.length_c   1.000
_cell.angle_alpha   90.00
_cell.angle_beta   90.00
_cell.angle_gamma   90.00
#
_symmetry.space_group_name_H-M   'P 1'
#
loop_
_entity.id
_entity.type
_entity.pdbx_description
1 polymer ?
#
loop_
_entity_poly.entity_id
_entity_poly.type
_entity_poly.pdbx_seq_one_letter_code
_entity_poly.pdbx_strand_id
1 'polypeptide(L)'
;MAFDLEEYLRTAFRDKLQLQTVLAWDAATLLPSTRLLLKRREVVEVERALQSQREEFRQRMERLEQRWQQLGQRKDQLRDVVLKFDAFLKASAARQERALRRADEERVRAAGQGAEAARLRRELKGLLQRREHLARRLRSLRGFGDYLQGVLARMGQFQDVPAMLAHFGVLAGARAALAQEAEAGQERLAQGWARLQRYQEEASSELLRTNDELTQLRAHLEAARHDVLQGESCWAHIQSTAAQKTLLLGQVKLAVLNLFQLATTRLKVPADVALEDTEAQLDTVLLCMQDLAAICAELRPRQPGPRVPRLPAATSIHPLRHGAARVPPSQE
;
A
#
# COMPACT_ATOMS: atom_id res chain seq x y z
N MET A 1 -14.30 52.13 -95.41
CA MET A 1 -14.59 53.18 -96.40
C MET A 1 -13.44 53.17 -97.40
N ALA A 2 -13.50 52.28 -98.39
CA ALA A 2 -12.49 52.18 -99.42
C ALA A 2 -12.63 53.43 -100.30
N PHE A 3 -11.64 54.30 -100.25
CA PHE A 3 -11.51 55.38 -101.23
C PHE A 3 -11.22 54.69 -102.56
N ASP A 4 -12.23 54.53 -103.42
CA ASP A 4 -12.05 53.94 -104.74
C ASP A 4 -11.29 54.94 -105.60
N LEU A 5 -9.96 54.84 -105.49
CA LEU A 5 -8.99 55.69 -106.17
C LEU A 5 -9.25 55.65 -107.69
N GLU A 6 -9.76 54.53 -108.19
CA GLU A 6 -10.13 54.33 -109.59
C GLU A 6 -11.28 55.24 -110.05
N GLU A 7 -12.37 55.36 -109.27
CA GLU A 7 -13.49 56.23 -109.64
C GLU A 7 -13.13 57.72 -109.53
N TYR A 8 -12.35 58.08 -108.50
CA TYR A 8 -11.87 59.46 -108.32
C TYR A 8 -10.88 59.89 -109.41
N LEU A 9 -9.97 59.00 -109.82
CA LEU A 9 -9.05 59.27 -110.93
C LEU A 9 -9.79 59.36 -112.27
N ARG A 10 -10.80 58.49 -112.51
CA ARG A 10 -11.63 58.52 -113.72
C ARG A 10 -12.44 59.81 -113.86
N THR A 11 -13.04 60.29 -112.76
CA THR A 11 -13.79 61.56 -112.74
C THR A 11 -12.87 62.77 -112.90
N ALA A 12 -11.75 62.83 -112.17
CA ALA A 12 -10.76 63.91 -112.29
C ALA A 12 -10.10 63.99 -113.68
N PHE A 13 -9.90 62.85 -114.36
CA PHE A 13 -9.42 62.83 -115.75
C PHE A 13 -10.48 63.31 -116.74
N ARG A 14 -11.76 62.93 -116.55
CA ARG A 14 -12.87 63.40 -117.40
C ARG A 14 -13.05 64.91 -117.31
N ASP A 15 -13.02 65.49 -116.12
CA ASP A 15 -13.18 66.93 -115.92
C ASP A 15 -12.02 67.74 -116.51
N LYS A 16 -10.78 67.22 -116.45
CA LYS A 16 -9.60 67.89 -117.02
C LYS A 16 -9.57 67.89 -118.56
N LEU A 17 -10.20 66.93 -119.22
CA LEU A 17 -10.30 66.88 -120.69
C LEU A 17 -11.40 67.83 -121.22
N GLN A 18 -12.43 68.14 -120.42
CA GLN A 18 -13.55 68.99 -120.85
C GLN A 18 -13.25 70.50 -120.78
N LEU A 19 -12.19 70.92 -120.08
CA LEU A 19 -11.82 72.34 -119.98
C LEU A 19 -11.12 72.92 -121.22
N GLN A 20 -10.92 72.13 -122.29
CA GLN A 20 -10.41 72.63 -123.58
C GLN A 20 -11.49 72.80 -124.66
N THR A 21 -12.76 72.89 -124.27
CA THR A 21 -13.83 73.36 -125.16
C THR A 21 -14.25 74.77 -124.77
N VAL A 22 -13.47 75.79 -125.20
CA VAL A 22 -13.88 77.20 -125.12
C VAL A 22 -13.59 77.95 -126.43
N LEU A 23 -14.70 78.13 -127.15
CA LEU A 23 -15.17 79.30 -127.91
C LEU A 23 -14.33 79.94 -129.02
N ALA A 24 -14.85 79.75 -130.24
CA ALA A 24 -15.22 80.76 -131.25
C ALA A 24 -14.07 81.59 -131.92
N TRP A 25 -14.02 81.85 -133.23
CA TRP A 25 -15.02 82.17 -134.25
C TRP A 25 -14.56 81.70 -135.65
N ASP A 26 -15.52 81.54 -136.57
CA ASP A 26 -15.44 81.35 -138.03
C ASP A 26 -14.05 81.32 -138.70
N ALA A 27 -13.35 80.18 -138.61
CA ALA A 27 -12.14 79.92 -139.38
C ALA A 27 -12.44 79.39 -140.81
N ALA A 28 -13.55 79.82 -141.43
CA ALA A 28 -13.93 79.39 -142.78
C ALA A 28 -13.34 80.27 -143.90
N THR A 29 -12.66 81.37 -143.57
CA THR A 29 -12.20 82.37 -144.56
C THR A 29 -10.69 82.68 -144.54
N LEU A 30 -9.86 81.88 -143.85
CA LEU A 30 -8.41 82.14 -143.72
C LEU A 30 -7.52 81.06 -144.37
N LEU A 31 -6.42 81.50 -145.00
CA LEU A 31 -5.44 80.68 -145.73
C LEU A 31 -4.79 79.57 -144.86
N PRO A 32 -4.44 78.39 -145.42
CA PRO A 32 -3.86 77.24 -144.69
C PRO A 32 -2.66 77.56 -143.77
N SER A 33 -1.90 78.61 -144.09
CA SER A 33 -0.74 79.07 -143.33
C SER A 33 -1.08 79.67 -141.96
N THR A 34 -2.27 80.25 -141.76
CA THR A 34 -2.67 80.81 -140.45
C THR A 34 -3.24 79.76 -139.50
N ARG A 35 -3.93 78.72 -140.01
CA ARG A 35 -4.38 77.56 -139.20
C ARG A 35 -3.23 76.77 -138.59
N LEU A 36 -2.14 76.59 -139.35
CA LEU A 36 -0.98 75.83 -138.90
C LEU A 36 -0.23 76.57 -137.78
N LEU A 37 -0.20 77.91 -137.83
CA LEU A 37 0.37 78.75 -136.78
C LEU A 37 -0.47 78.75 -135.49
N LEU A 38 -1.80 78.80 -135.60
CA LEU A 38 -2.69 78.70 -134.43
C LEU A 38 -2.61 77.32 -133.78
N LYS A 39 -2.60 76.24 -134.56
CA LYS A 39 -2.41 74.89 -134.02
C LYS A 39 -1.02 74.69 -133.41
N ARG A 40 0.03 75.32 -133.94
CA ARG A 40 1.36 75.34 -133.29
C ARG A 40 1.35 76.12 -131.98
N ARG A 41 0.62 77.23 -131.88
CA ARG A 41 0.46 77.98 -130.62
C ARG A 41 -0.34 77.17 -129.59
N GLU A 42 -1.42 76.52 -130.01
CA GLU A 42 -2.20 75.61 -129.15
C GLU A 42 -1.34 74.43 -128.67
N VAL A 43 -0.56 73.79 -129.54
CA VAL A 43 0.35 72.71 -129.13
C VAL A 43 1.37 73.22 -128.11
N VAL A 44 1.94 74.41 -128.31
CA VAL A 44 2.87 75.01 -127.34
C VAL A 44 2.16 75.37 -126.02
N GLU A 45 0.92 75.85 -126.05
CA GLU A 45 0.14 76.17 -124.84
C GLU A 45 -0.28 74.91 -124.07
N VAL A 46 -0.68 73.85 -124.77
CA VAL A 46 -1.00 72.54 -124.19
C VAL A 46 0.25 71.86 -123.66
N GLU A 47 1.39 71.94 -124.36
CA GLU A 47 2.68 71.45 -123.87
C GLU A 47 3.13 72.19 -122.62
N ARG A 48 2.96 73.53 -122.57
CA ARG A 48 3.22 74.34 -121.37
C ARG A 48 2.28 73.97 -120.21
N ALA A 49 0.99 73.77 -120.46
CA ALA A 49 0.03 73.34 -119.45
C ALA A 49 0.28 71.89 -118.96
N LEU A 50 0.76 71.01 -119.85
CA LEU A 50 1.15 69.65 -119.49
C LEU A 50 2.44 69.65 -118.68
N GLN A 51 3.41 70.50 -119.02
CA GLN A 51 4.63 70.72 -118.25
C GLN A 51 4.29 71.25 -116.86
N SER A 52 3.42 72.27 -116.75
CA SER A 52 2.98 72.79 -115.44
C SER A 52 2.27 71.72 -114.61
N GLN A 53 1.38 70.91 -115.20
CA GLN A 53 0.72 69.81 -114.48
C GLN A 53 1.69 68.70 -114.08
N ARG A 54 2.70 68.38 -114.91
CA ARG A 54 3.76 67.42 -114.57
C ARG A 54 4.62 67.94 -113.43
N GLU A 55 4.95 69.22 -113.43
CA GLU A 55 5.68 69.89 -112.35
C GLU A 55 4.85 69.93 -111.06
N GLU A 56 3.57 70.27 -111.12
CA GLU A 56 2.66 70.22 -109.97
C GLU A 56 2.51 68.80 -109.42
N PHE A 57 2.40 67.79 -110.28
CA PHE A 57 2.33 66.39 -109.86
C PHE A 57 3.64 65.93 -109.22
N ARG A 58 4.79 66.30 -109.80
CA ARG A 58 6.12 66.06 -109.20
C ARG A 58 6.23 66.71 -107.83
N GLN A 59 5.88 67.98 -107.70
CA GLN A 59 5.88 68.69 -106.42
C GLN A 59 4.92 68.06 -105.40
N ARG A 60 3.75 67.55 -105.83
CA ARG A 60 2.81 66.83 -104.94
C ARG A 60 3.38 65.49 -104.49
N MET A 61 4.01 64.74 -105.37
CA MET A 61 4.66 63.48 -105.04
C MET A 61 5.84 63.68 -104.09
N GLU A 62 6.68 64.67 -104.34
CA GLU A 62 7.78 65.06 -103.45
C GLU A 62 7.26 65.44 -102.05
N ARG A 63 6.17 66.23 -101.96
CA ARG A 63 5.54 66.57 -100.68
C ARG A 63 4.96 65.36 -99.96
N LEU A 64 4.36 64.41 -100.69
CA LEU A 64 3.85 63.17 -100.10
C LEU A 64 4.98 62.28 -99.61
N GLU A 65 6.06 62.15 -100.38
CA GLU A 65 7.24 61.38 -100.01
C GLU A 65 7.92 61.99 -98.77
N GLN A 66 8.06 63.32 -98.71
CA GLN A 66 8.51 64.02 -97.51
C GLN A 66 7.58 63.76 -96.31
N ARG A 67 6.25 63.78 -96.49
CA ARG A 67 5.30 63.45 -95.42
C ARG A 67 5.39 61.99 -94.97
N TRP A 68 5.58 61.05 -95.89
CA TRP A 68 5.78 59.64 -95.57
C TRP A 68 7.05 59.41 -94.77
N GLN A 69 8.15 60.06 -95.17
CA GLN A 69 9.41 60.03 -94.43
C GLN A 69 9.24 60.65 -93.03
N GLN A 70 8.55 61.79 -92.90
CA GLN A 70 8.26 62.41 -91.61
C GLN A 70 7.38 61.53 -90.71
N LEU A 71 6.36 60.87 -91.26
CA LEU A 71 5.51 59.94 -90.52
C LEU A 71 6.28 58.68 -90.09
N GLY A 72 7.16 58.17 -90.94
CA GLY A 72 8.07 57.06 -90.60
C GLY A 72 8.98 57.44 -89.43
N GLN A 73 9.66 58.59 -89.52
CA GLN A 73 10.50 59.11 -88.45
C GLN A 73 9.72 59.32 -87.15
N ARG A 74 8.52 59.88 -87.19
CA ARG A 74 7.66 60.04 -86.00
C ARG A 74 7.24 58.71 -85.40
N LYS A 75 6.92 57.72 -86.23
CA LYS A 75 6.58 56.36 -85.76
C LYS A 75 7.76 55.71 -85.06
N ASP A 76 8.96 55.82 -85.62
CA ASP A 76 10.17 55.25 -85.01
C ASP A 76 10.56 56.01 -83.74
N GLN A 77 10.42 57.34 -83.70
CA GLN A 77 10.55 58.13 -82.48
C GLN A 77 9.57 57.68 -81.39
N LEU A 78 8.30 57.46 -81.73
CA LEU A 78 7.29 56.95 -80.79
C LEU A 78 7.64 55.54 -80.30
N ARG A 79 8.12 54.66 -81.19
CA ARG A 79 8.59 53.32 -80.81
C ARG A 79 9.76 53.40 -79.84
N ASP A 80 10.76 54.24 -80.11
CA ASP A 80 11.89 54.45 -79.22
C ASP A 80 11.46 54.98 -77.86
N VAL A 81 10.50 55.90 -77.84
CA VAL A 81 9.93 56.45 -76.59
C VAL A 81 9.19 55.35 -75.81
N VAL A 82 8.37 54.53 -76.45
CA VAL A 82 7.69 53.39 -75.80
C VAL A 82 8.71 52.40 -75.23
N LEU A 83 9.75 52.04 -75.99
CA LEU A 83 10.81 51.14 -75.51
C LEU A 83 11.56 51.73 -74.30
N LYS A 84 11.85 53.03 -74.32
CA LYS A 84 12.47 53.74 -73.18
C LYS A 84 11.54 53.75 -71.96
N PHE A 85 10.24 53.97 -72.14
CA PHE A 85 9.27 53.92 -71.06
C PHE A 85 9.12 52.51 -70.48
N ASP A 86 9.02 51.48 -71.32
CA ASP A 86 8.96 50.09 -70.87
C ASP A 86 10.21 49.69 -70.09
N ALA A 87 11.40 50.09 -70.58
CA ALA A 87 12.66 49.88 -69.88
C ALA A 87 12.68 50.62 -68.52
N PHE A 88 12.17 51.85 -68.48
CA PHE A 88 12.03 52.63 -67.24
C PHE A 88 11.07 51.96 -66.24
N LEU A 89 9.91 51.49 -66.70
CA LEU A 89 8.93 50.80 -65.86
C LEU A 89 9.49 49.51 -65.28
N LYS A 90 10.18 48.70 -66.09
CA LYS A 90 10.89 47.49 -65.63
C LYS A 90 11.96 47.83 -64.60
N ALA A 91 12.77 48.87 -64.85
CA ALA A 91 13.80 49.32 -63.90
C ALA A 91 13.21 49.90 -62.62
N SER A 92 12.05 50.57 -62.68
CA SER A 92 11.33 51.08 -61.52
C SER A 92 10.72 49.94 -60.70
N ALA A 93 10.04 48.99 -61.33
CA ALA A 93 9.49 47.80 -60.69
C ALA A 93 10.59 46.96 -60.02
N ALA A 94 11.74 46.75 -60.70
CA ALA A 94 12.89 46.07 -60.11
C ALA A 94 13.49 46.83 -58.91
N ARG A 95 13.49 48.17 -58.94
CA ARG A 95 13.91 48.99 -57.79
C ARG A 95 12.94 48.87 -56.62
N GLN A 96 11.64 48.93 -56.88
CA GLN A 96 10.59 48.73 -55.88
C GLN A 96 10.69 47.34 -55.25
N GLU A 97 10.82 46.29 -56.06
CA GLU A 97 10.95 44.92 -55.58
C GLU A 97 12.20 44.74 -54.70
N ARG A 98 13.36 45.29 -55.11
CA ARG A 98 14.58 45.26 -54.28
C ARG A 98 14.39 46.00 -52.95
N ALA A 99 13.72 47.16 -52.97
CA ALA A 99 13.45 47.93 -51.76
C ALA A 99 12.53 47.15 -50.80
N LEU A 100 11.47 46.52 -51.32
CA LEU A 100 10.56 45.66 -50.55
C LEU A 100 11.31 44.46 -49.96
N ARG A 101 12.10 43.73 -50.76
CA ARG A 101 12.90 42.60 -50.28
C ARG A 101 13.86 43.02 -49.16
N ARG A 102 14.56 44.15 -49.30
CA ARG A 102 15.44 44.68 -48.25
C ARG A 102 14.66 45.04 -46.98
N ALA A 103 13.52 45.69 -47.12
CA ALA A 103 12.67 46.02 -45.98
C ALA A 103 12.16 44.75 -45.26
N ASP A 104 11.79 43.71 -46.01
CA ASP A 104 11.34 42.44 -45.43
C ASP A 104 12.50 41.67 -44.78
N GLU A 105 13.69 41.64 -45.39
CA GLU A 105 14.89 41.10 -44.76
C GLU A 105 15.25 41.83 -43.46
N GLU A 106 15.18 43.16 -43.44
CA GLU A 106 15.42 43.97 -42.25
C GLU A 106 14.37 43.71 -41.17
N ARG A 107 13.09 43.57 -41.53
CA ARG A 107 12.01 43.21 -40.60
C ARG A 107 12.25 41.84 -39.99
N VAL A 108 12.62 40.84 -40.78
CA VAL A 108 12.93 39.49 -40.29
C VAL A 108 14.15 39.52 -39.37
N ARG A 109 15.22 40.24 -39.74
CA ARG A 109 16.41 40.42 -38.89
C ARG A 109 16.08 41.11 -37.57
N ALA A 110 15.30 42.20 -37.61
CA ALA A 110 14.87 42.93 -36.42
C ALA A 110 13.97 42.07 -35.53
N ALA A 111 13.08 41.26 -36.10
CA ALA A 111 12.24 40.32 -35.36
C ALA A 111 13.08 39.22 -34.69
N GLY A 112 14.07 38.66 -35.39
CA GLY A 112 15.02 37.69 -34.84
C GLY A 112 15.80 38.25 -33.66
N GLN A 113 16.43 39.42 -33.84
CA GLN A 113 17.15 40.11 -32.77
C GLN A 113 16.23 40.47 -31.59
N GLY A 114 14.99 40.89 -31.85
CA GLY A 114 13.99 41.17 -30.83
C GLY A 114 13.60 39.94 -30.01
N ALA A 115 13.44 38.79 -30.67
CA ALA A 115 13.14 37.52 -30.03
C ALA A 115 14.31 37.03 -29.16
N GLU A 116 15.54 37.13 -29.66
CA GLU A 116 16.76 36.80 -28.91
C GLU A 116 16.93 37.71 -27.70
N ALA A 117 16.78 39.02 -27.87
CA ALA A 117 16.82 39.98 -26.77
C ALA A 117 15.74 39.68 -25.71
N ALA A 118 14.53 39.31 -26.12
CA ALA A 118 13.46 38.90 -25.21
C ALA A 118 13.82 37.61 -24.45
N ARG A 119 14.40 36.62 -25.13
CA ARG A 119 14.88 35.38 -24.50
C ARG A 119 15.96 35.66 -23.46
N LEU A 120 17.01 36.40 -23.82
CA LEU A 120 18.10 36.76 -22.92
C LEU A 120 17.60 37.55 -21.72
N ARG A 121 16.63 38.47 -21.90
CA ARG A 121 16.00 39.20 -20.79
C ARG A 121 15.25 38.27 -19.83
N ARG A 122 14.59 37.22 -20.31
CA ARG A 122 13.93 36.22 -19.45
C ARG A 122 14.94 35.40 -18.67
N GLU A 123 16.00 34.94 -19.33
CA GLU A 123 17.09 34.20 -18.68
C GLU A 123 17.77 35.04 -17.60
N LEU A 124 18.08 36.30 -17.89
CA LEU A 124 18.67 37.24 -16.93
C LEU A 124 17.74 37.48 -15.72
N LYS A 125 16.43 37.63 -15.94
CA LYS A 125 15.45 37.71 -14.84
C LYS A 125 15.46 36.46 -13.97
N GLY A 126 15.50 35.26 -14.58
CA GLY A 126 15.56 33.99 -13.85
C GLY A 126 16.85 33.85 -13.02
N LEU A 127 17.99 34.26 -13.58
CA LEU A 127 19.28 34.28 -12.88
C LEU A 127 19.29 35.26 -11.69
N LEU A 128 18.71 36.45 -11.87
CA LEU A 128 18.58 37.44 -10.79
C LEU A 128 17.71 36.91 -9.64
N GLN A 129 16.58 36.28 -9.95
CA GLN A 129 15.73 35.65 -8.94
C GLN A 129 16.45 34.53 -8.17
N ARG A 130 17.21 33.68 -8.87
CA ARG A 130 18.03 32.63 -8.23
C ARG A 130 19.09 33.25 -7.32
N ARG A 131 19.78 34.29 -7.77
CA ARG A 131 20.77 35.02 -6.98
C ARG A 131 20.13 35.62 -5.72
N GLU A 132 18.97 36.25 -5.84
CA GLU A 132 18.25 36.80 -4.68
C GLU A 132 17.83 35.70 -3.69
N HIS A 133 17.32 34.58 -4.18
CA HIS A 133 16.96 33.44 -3.34
C HIS A 133 18.18 32.90 -2.57
N LEU A 134 19.31 32.70 -3.26
CA LEU A 134 20.56 32.28 -2.62
C LEU A 134 21.06 33.34 -1.63
N ALA A 135 20.98 34.62 -1.96
CA ALA A 135 21.37 35.70 -1.05
C ALA A 135 20.50 35.72 0.22
N ARG A 136 19.19 35.47 0.11
CA ARG A 136 18.29 35.34 1.27
C ARG A 136 18.68 34.13 2.14
N ARG A 137 18.96 32.97 1.53
CA ARG A 137 19.44 31.78 2.25
C ARG A 137 20.78 32.02 2.94
N LEU A 138 21.72 32.70 2.30
CA LEU A 138 23.00 33.04 2.91
C LEU A 138 22.82 34.01 4.09
N ARG A 139 21.93 35.01 3.95
CA ARG A 139 21.59 35.93 5.05
C ARG A 139 20.97 35.20 6.23
N SER A 140 20.04 34.26 5.99
CA SER A 140 19.44 33.47 7.08
C SER A 140 20.46 32.54 7.74
N LEU A 141 21.44 32.05 6.99
CA LEU A 141 22.49 31.17 7.53
C LEU A 141 23.62 31.91 8.25
N ARG A 142 23.77 33.22 8.00
CA ARG A 142 24.86 34.04 8.55
C ARG A 142 24.92 33.98 10.08
N GLY A 143 23.77 34.07 10.76
CA GLY A 143 23.71 34.01 12.22
C GLY A 143 24.26 32.70 12.80
N PHE A 144 24.06 31.56 12.10
CA PHE A 144 24.65 30.28 12.52
C PHE A 144 26.16 30.27 12.30
N GLY A 145 26.65 30.86 11.22
CA GLY A 145 28.09 31.04 10.98
C GLY A 145 28.76 31.88 12.06
N ASP A 146 28.18 33.03 12.39
CA ASP A 146 28.68 33.95 13.41
C ASP A 146 28.65 33.27 14.81
N TYR A 147 27.58 32.53 15.12
CA TYR A 147 27.49 31.72 16.33
C TYR A 147 28.59 30.65 16.41
N LEU A 148 28.80 29.88 15.33
CA LEU A 148 29.82 28.84 15.27
C LEU A 148 31.24 29.41 15.40
N GLN A 149 31.49 30.57 14.80
CA GLN A 149 32.75 31.30 15.00
C GLN A 149 32.92 31.76 16.45
N GLY A 150 31.86 32.25 17.10
CA GLY A 150 31.89 32.61 18.52
C GLY A 150 32.17 31.40 19.44
N VAL A 151 31.57 30.24 19.14
CA VAL A 151 31.85 28.99 19.85
C VAL A 151 33.30 28.56 19.64
N LEU A 152 33.81 28.62 18.40
CA LEU A 152 35.19 28.30 18.09
C LEU A 152 36.18 29.19 18.85
N ALA A 153 35.93 30.51 18.86
CA ALA A 153 36.74 31.47 19.59
C ALA A 153 36.72 31.22 21.11
N ARG A 154 35.57 30.82 21.66
CA ARG A 154 35.43 30.52 23.09
C ARG A 154 36.12 29.20 23.48
N MET A 155 36.07 28.19 22.62
CA MET A 155 36.66 26.88 22.90
C MET A 155 38.17 26.87 22.69
N GLY A 156 38.69 27.60 21.69
CA GLY A 156 40.13 27.74 21.43
C GLY A 156 40.87 26.45 21.04
N GLN A 157 40.18 25.32 20.93
CA GLN A 157 40.75 23.98 20.70
C GLN A 157 40.80 23.57 19.23
N PHE A 158 40.09 24.28 18.35
CA PHE A 158 39.95 23.93 16.94
C PHE A 158 40.44 25.05 16.04
N GLN A 159 41.11 24.70 14.94
CA GLN A 159 41.63 25.68 13.97
C GLN A 159 40.51 26.33 13.15
N ASP A 160 39.50 25.55 12.75
CA ASP A 160 38.39 26.01 11.94
C ASP A 160 37.05 25.35 12.33
N VAL A 161 35.95 25.99 11.91
CA VAL A 161 34.58 25.51 12.19
C VAL A 161 34.34 24.12 11.57
N PRO A 162 34.81 23.80 10.35
CA PRO A 162 34.70 22.45 9.81
C PRO A 162 35.38 21.37 10.65
N ALA A 163 36.62 21.56 11.13
CA ALA A 163 37.28 20.55 11.97
C ALA A 163 36.53 20.36 13.31
N MET A 164 36.04 21.45 13.90
CA MET A 164 35.20 21.38 15.10
C MET A 164 33.93 20.54 14.85
N LEU A 165 33.21 20.82 13.77
CA LEU A 165 32.00 20.07 13.40
C LEU A 165 32.30 18.61 13.07
N ALA A 166 33.42 18.31 12.42
CA ALA A 166 33.84 16.95 12.14
C ALA A 166 34.09 16.17 13.44
N HIS A 167 34.79 16.77 14.42
CA HIS A 167 35.00 16.17 15.73
C HIS A 167 33.68 15.89 16.46
N PHE A 168 32.77 16.87 16.50
CA PHE A 168 31.44 16.65 17.08
C PHE A 168 30.61 15.62 16.32
N GLY A 169 30.78 15.53 14.99
CA GLY A 169 30.17 14.48 14.18
C GLY A 169 30.64 13.09 14.59
N VAL A 170 31.95 12.91 14.80
CA VAL A 170 32.53 11.66 15.30
C VAL A 170 32.01 11.33 16.70
N LEU A 171 31.97 12.32 17.62
CA LEU A 171 31.43 12.12 18.96
C LEU A 171 29.94 11.76 18.96
N ALA A 172 29.14 12.40 18.10
CA ALA A 172 27.73 12.08 17.95
C ALA A 172 27.53 10.66 17.42
N GLY A 173 28.35 10.24 16.45
CA GLY A 173 28.38 8.87 15.94
C GLY A 173 28.77 7.86 17.02
N ALA A 174 29.83 8.14 17.79
CA ALA A 174 30.26 7.30 18.90
C ALA A 174 29.18 7.17 19.98
N ARG A 175 28.51 8.27 20.33
CA ARG A 175 27.38 8.25 21.28
C ARG A 175 26.23 7.39 20.77
N ALA A 176 25.91 7.46 19.47
CA ALA A 176 24.86 6.63 18.87
C ALA A 176 25.23 5.13 18.91
N ALA A 177 26.47 4.78 18.61
CA ALA A 177 26.95 3.40 18.70
C ALA A 177 26.89 2.87 20.15
N LEU A 178 27.37 3.65 21.12
CA LEU A 178 27.29 3.28 22.54
C LEU A 178 25.84 3.13 23.02
N ALA A 179 24.91 3.97 22.54
CA ALA A 179 23.50 3.83 22.86
C ALA A 179 22.92 2.51 22.33
N GLN A 180 23.24 2.13 21.09
CA GLN A 180 22.83 0.85 20.52
C GLN A 180 23.40 -0.34 21.30
N GLU A 181 24.67 -0.29 21.69
CA GLU A 181 25.28 -1.32 22.52
C GLU A 181 24.63 -1.41 23.90
N ALA A 182 24.27 -0.27 24.49
CA ALA A 182 23.56 -0.22 25.77
C ALA A 182 22.15 -0.84 25.66
N GLU A 183 21.39 -0.51 24.60
CA GLU A 183 20.09 -1.11 24.31
C GLU A 183 20.21 -2.64 24.11
N ALA A 184 21.17 -3.09 23.29
CA ALA A 184 21.43 -4.51 23.10
C ALA A 184 21.84 -5.20 24.42
N GLY A 185 22.60 -4.52 25.29
CA GLY A 185 22.92 -4.98 26.63
C GLY A 185 21.68 -5.15 27.51
N GLN A 186 20.78 -4.16 27.50
CA GLN A 186 19.52 -4.22 28.23
C GLN A 186 18.62 -5.36 27.73
N GLU A 187 18.54 -5.59 26.42
CA GLU A 187 17.80 -6.72 25.86
C GLU A 187 18.37 -8.07 26.33
N ARG A 188 19.70 -8.22 26.32
CA ARG A 188 20.36 -9.44 26.84
C ARG A 188 20.06 -9.66 28.32
N LEU A 189 20.08 -8.59 29.13
CA LEU A 189 19.71 -8.67 30.54
C LEU A 189 18.24 -9.06 30.69
N ALA A 190 17.33 -8.45 29.96
CA ALA A 190 15.90 -8.78 29.98
C ALA A 190 15.65 -10.25 29.59
N GLN A 191 16.35 -10.75 28.57
CA GLN A 191 16.31 -12.17 28.19
C GLN A 191 16.85 -13.07 29.30
N GLY A 192 17.95 -12.68 29.96
CA GLY A 192 18.50 -13.39 31.11
C GLY A 192 17.52 -13.48 32.27
N TRP A 193 16.87 -12.36 32.62
CA TRP A 193 15.82 -12.31 33.64
C TRP A 193 14.62 -13.18 33.28
N ALA A 194 14.16 -13.13 32.03
CA ALA A 194 13.06 -13.98 31.57
C ALA A 194 13.40 -15.48 31.66
N ARG A 195 14.64 -15.87 31.35
CA ARG A 195 15.09 -17.26 31.53
C ARG A 195 15.13 -17.65 33.00
N LEU A 196 15.64 -16.78 33.88
CA LEU A 196 15.67 -17.05 35.31
C LEU A 196 14.26 -17.23 35.89
N GLN A 197 13.32 -16.36 35.50
CA GLN A 197 11.92 -16.48 35.92
C GLN A 197 11.31 -17.82 35.47
N ARG A 198 11.53 -18.23 34.22
CA ARG A 198 11.08 -19.55 33.74
C ARG A 198 11.65 -20.70 34.56
N TYR A 199 12.96 -20.67 34.85
CA TYR A 199 13.57 -21.71 35.69
C TYR A 199 12.99 -21.71 37.12
N GLN A 200 12.67 -20.55 37.68
CA GLN A 200 12.01 -20.47 38.99
C GLN A 200 10.59 -21.04 38.96
N GLU A 201 9.81 -20.71 37.94
CA GLU A 201 8.46 -21.23 37.72
C GLU A 201 8.48 -22.76 37.54
N GLU A 202 9.38 -23.27 36.70
CA GLU A 202 9.59 -24.71 36.47
C GLU A 202 9.97 -25.42 37.77
N ALA A 203 10.98 -24.94 38.49
CA ALA A 203 11.41 -25.54 39.76
C ALA A 203 10.30 -25.49 40.83
N SER A 204 9.53 -24.40 40.90
CA SER A 204 8.40 -24.29 41.82
C SER A 204 7.29 -25.30 41.47
N SER A 205 7.04 -25.52 40.17
CA SER A 205 6.06 -26.48 39.69
C SER A 205 6.49 -27.91 40.00
N GLU A 206 7.78 -28.24 39.84
CA GLU A 206 8.34 -29.53 40.23
C GLU A 206 8.27 -29.76 41.75
N LEU A 207 8.57 -28.74 42.56
CA LEU A 207 8.43 -28.80 44.02
C LEU A 207 6.98 -29.04 44.43
N LEU A 208 6.02 -28.36 43.80
CA LEU A 208 4.61 -28.60 44.05
C LEU A 208 4.22 -30.04 43.67
N ARG A 209 4.63 -30.52 42.49
CA ARG A 209 4.33 -31.89 42.05
C ARG A 209 4.88 -32.95 42.99
N THR A 210 6.13 -32.80 43.42
CA THR A 210 6.77 -33.72 44.37
C THR A 210 6.12 -33.64 45.76
N ASN A 211 5.70 -32.46 46.21
CA ASN A 211 4.95 -32.33 47.45
C ASN A 211 3.58 -33.03 47.35
N ASP A 212 2.85 -32.84 46.25
CA ASP A 212 1.59 -33.52 46.01
C ASP A 212 1.77 -35.05 46.03
N GLU A 213 2.78 -35.58 45.33
CA GLU A 213 3.15 -37.00 45.38
C GLU A 213 3.46 -37.48 46.81
N LEU A 214 4.20 -36.69 47.60
CA LEU A 214 4.50 -37.00 49.00
C LEU A 214 3.24 -37.00 49.87
N THR A 215 2.32 -36.06 49.67
CA THR A 215 1.06 -36.03 50.44
C THR A 215 0.18 -37.23 50.12
N GLN A 216 0.12 -37.65 48.85
CA GLN A 216 -0.61 -38.85 48.43
C GLN A 216 0.00 -40.12 49.05
N LEU A 217 1.32 -40.27 49.00
CA LEU A 217 2.01 -41.40 49.62
C LEU A 217 1.80 -41.44 51.14
N ARG A 218 1.83 -40.29 51.81
CA ARG A 218 1.51 -40.20 53.24
C ARG A 218 0.08 -40.61 53.53
N ALA A 219 -0.88 -40.16 52.74
CA ALA A 219 -2.29 -40.55 52.90
C ALA A 219 -2.48 -42.07 52.75
N HIS A 220 -1.84 -42.69 51.76
CA HIS A 220 -1.86 -44.15 51.58
C HIS A 220 -1.22 -44.89 52.77
N LEU A 221 -0.10 -44.37 53.28
CA LEU A 221 0.58 -44.96 54.43
C LEU A 221 -0.30 -44.89 55.69
N GLU A 222 -0.92 -43.74 55.96
CA GLU A 222 -1.84 -43.57 57.09
C GLU A 222 -3.10 -44.44 56.95
N ALA A 223 -3.63 -44.60 55.74
CA ALA A 223 -4.73 -45.52 55.48
C ALA A 223 -4.33 -46.98 55.79
N ALA A 224 -3.18 -47.44 55.29
CA ALA A 224 -2.68 -48.78 55.57
C ALA A 224 -2.40 -48.99 57.07
N ARG A 225 -1.85 -47.98 57.77
CA ARG A 225 -1.68 -48.02 59.23
C ARG A 225 -3.01 -48.15 59.95
N HIS A 226 -4.02 -47.41 59.51
CA HIS A 226 -5.35 -47.48 60.10
C HIS A 226 -5.93 -48.89 59.96
N ASP A 227 -5.83 -49.51 58.78
CA ASP A 227 -6.30 -50.88 58.54
C ASP A 227 -5.56 -51.91 59.41
N VAL A 228 -4.24 -51.77 59.56
CA VAL A 228 -3.43 -52.62 60.44
C VAL A 228 -3.88 -52.48 61.90
N LEU A 229 -4.04 -51.25 62.40
CA LEU A 229 -4.50 -51.00 63.78
C LEU A 229 -5.90 -51.58 64.04
N GLN A 230 -6.80 -51.49 63.06
CA GLN A 230 -8.11 -52.14 63.15
C GLN A 230 -7.99 -53.67 63.25
N GLY A 231 -7.16 -54.27 62.39
CA GLY A 231 -6.88 -55.70 62.41
C GLY A 231 -6.28 -56.17 63.74
N GLU A 232 -5.29 -55.45 64.27
CA GLU A 232 -4.68 -55.72 65.57
C GLU A 232 -5.69 -55.64 66.71
N SER A 233 -6.57 -54.62 66.69
CA SER A 233 -7.62 -54.45 67.70
C SER A 233 -8.63 -55.61 67.67
N CYS A 234 -9.06 -56.03 66.47
CA CYS A 234 -9.92 -57.19 66.28
C CYS A 234 -9.24 -58.48 66.78
N TRP A 235 -7.96 -58.67 66.43
CA TRP A 235 -7.18 -59.81 66.87
C TRP A 235 -7.03 -59.87 68.40
N ALA A 236 -6.68 -58.75 69.03
CA ALA A 236 -6.59 -58.64 70.49
C ALA A 236 -7.94 -58.96 71.16
N HIS A 237 -9.06 -58.52 70.58
CA HIS A 237 -10.39 -58.84 71.08
C HIS A 237 -10.71 -60.34 70.99
N ILE A 238 -10.39 -60.99 69.86
CA ILE A 238 -10.55 -62.43 69.68
C ILE A 238 -9.68 -63.18 70.70
N GLN A 239 -8.42 -62.78 70.87
CA GLN A 239 -7.49 -63.41 71.81
C GLN A 239 -7.96 -63.27 73.25
N SER A 240 -8.41 -62.08 73.68
CA SER A 240 -8.99 -61.86 75.01
C SER A 240 -10.23 -62.71 75.24
N THR A 241 -11.12 -62.79 74.25
CA THR A 241 -12.33 -63.62 74.32
C THR A 241 -11.98 -65.11 74.40
N ALA A 242 -11.01 -65.56 73.62
CA ALA A 242 -10.51 -66.93 73.66
C ALA A 242 -9.91 -67.25 75.04
N ALA A 243 -9.06 -66.38 75.59
CA ALA A 243 -8.48 -66.54 76.92
C ALA A 243 -9.57 -66.64 78.02
N GLN A 244 -10.60 -65.78 77.96
CA GLN A 244 -11.75 -65.85 78.87
C GLN A 244 -12.51 -67.17 78.75
N LYS A 245 -12.80 -67.63 77.52
CA LYS A 245 -13.47 -68.92 77.29
C LYS A 245 -12.63 -70.10 77.78
N THR A 246 -11.33 -70.09 77.54
CA THR A 246 -10.39 -71.11 78.04
C THR A 246 -10.36 -71.12 79.57
N LEU A 247 -10.35 -69.95 80.21
CA LEU A 247 -10.40 -69.85 81.67
C LEU A 247 -11.72 -70.39 82.22
N LEU A 248 -12.87 -69.99 81.67
CA LEU A 248 -14.18 -70.50 82.07
C LEU A 248 -14.28 -72.01 81.89
N LEU A 249 -13.80 -72.54 80.75
CA LEU A 249 -13.75 -73.98 80.53
C LEU A 249 -12.89 -74.66 81.61
N GLY A 250 -11.70 -74.14 81.92
CA GLY A 250 -10.85 -74.66 82.99
C GLY A 250 -11.53 -74.63 84.37
N GLN A 251 -12.25 -73.56 84.70
CA GLN A 251 -13.02 -73.45 85.94
C GLN A 251 -14.17 -74.47 86.00
N VAL A 252 -14.92 -74.64 84.90
CA VAL A 252 -15.98 -75.66 84.80
C VAL A 252 -15.38 -77.05 84.98
N LYS A 253 -14.30 -77.38 84.24
CA LYS A 253 -13.62 -78.66 84.35
C LYS A 253 -13.17 -78.95 85.79
N LEU A 254 -12.59 -77.96 86.47
CA LEU A 254 -12.16 -78.10 87.86
C LEU A 254 -13.35 -78.27 88.83
N ALA A 255 -14.42 -77.50 88.65
CA ALA A 255 -15.63 -77.63 89.48
C ALA A 255 -16.28 -79.02 89.31
N VAL A 256 -16.36 -79.52 88.07
CA VAL A 256 -16.80 -80.88 87.74
C VAL A 256 -15.93 -81.91 88.42
N LEU A 257 -14.60 -81.81 88.27
CA LEU A 257 -13.66 -82.74 88.88
C LEU A 257 -13.79 -82.74 90.42
N ASN A 258 -13.92 -81.57 91.03
CA ASN A 258 -14.11 -81.44 92.48
C ASN A 258 -15.43 -82.10 92.94
N LEU A 259 -16.53 -81.91 92.20
CA LEU A 259 -17.82 -82.54 92.49
C LEU A 259 -17.77 -84.06 92.31
N PHE A 260 -17.12 -84.54 91.25
CA PHE A 260 -16.88 -85.97 91.00
C PHE A 260 -16.05 -86.61 92.12
N GLN A 261 -14.96 -85.98 92.53
CA GLN A 261 -14.15 -86.42 93.67
C GLN A 261 -14.97 -86.43 94.97
N LEU A 262 -15.80 -85.42 95.22
CA LEU A 262 -16.67 -85.39 96.40
C LEU A 262 -17.71 -86.53 96.39
N ALA A 263 -18.35 -86.77 95.24
CA ALA A 263 -19.34 -87.84 95.09
C ALA A 263 -18.70 -89.23 95.28
N THR A 264 -17.59 -89.50 94.59
CA THR A 264 -16.85 -90.78 94.68
C THR A 264 -16.28 -91.02 96.08
N THR A 265 -15.73 -90.01 96.76
CA THR A 265 -15.20 -90.15 98.13
C THR A 265 -16.28 -90.37 99.19
N ARG A 266 -17.43 -89.67 99.09
CA ARG A 266 -18.53 -89.77 100.06
C ARG A 266 -19.38 -91.02 99.86
N LEU A 267 -19.65 -91.40 98.61
CA LEU A 267 -20.50 -92.53 98.26
C LEU A 267 -19.72 -93.84 98.05
N LYS A 268 -18.39 -93.80 98.13
CA LYS A 268 -17.47 -94.94 97.92
C LYS A 268 -17.71 -95.67 96.59
N VAL A 269 -18.07 -94.93 95.55
CA VAL A 269 -18.26 -95.48 94.19
C VAL A 269 -16.88 -95.56 93.51
N PRO A 270 -16.37 -96.76 93.16
CA PRO A 270 -15.14 -96.88 92.40
C PRO A 270 -15.43 -96.60 90.93
N ALA A 271 -15.20 -95.37 90.49
CA ALA A 271 -15.31 -95.00 89.09
C ALA A 271 -13.90 -94.73 88.54
N ASP A 272 -13.39 -95.64 87.71
CA ASP A 272 -12.10 -95.50 87.00
C ASP A 272 -12.29 -94.60 85.78
N VAL A 273 -12.50 -93.31 86.04
CA VAL A 273 -12.74 -92.29 85.01
C VAL A 273 -11.49 -91.43 84.84
N ALA A 274 -11.09 -91.19 83.60
CA ALA A 274 -9.90 -90.40 83.28
C ALA A 274 -10.04 -88.95 83.77
N LEU A 275 -8.93 -88.39 84.26
CA LEU A 275 -8.86 -87.06 84.87
C LEU A 275 -9.23 -85.92 83.91
N GLU A 276 -9.02 -86.12 82.61
CA GLU A 276 -9.29 -85.12 81.55
C GLU A 276 -10.67 -85.27 80.88
N ASP A 277 -11.40 -86.36 81.16
CA ASP A 277 -12.71 -86.62 80.56
C ASP A 277 -13.84 -86.04 81.42
N THR A 278 -14.13 -84.77 81.19
CA THR A 278 -15.11 -84.03 82.00
C THR A 278 -16.56 -84.42 81.72
N GLU A 279 -16.85 -85.00 80.56
CA GLU A 279 -18.20 -85.46 80.24
C GLU A 279 -18.52 -86.73 81.04
N ALA A 280 -17.61 -87.72 81.04
CA ALA A 280 -17.76 -88.92 81.85
C ALA A 280 -17.81 -88.65 83.37
N GLN A 281 -17.06 -87.64 83.85
CA GLN A 281 -17.11 -87.18 85.24
C GLN A 281 -18.47 -86.55 85.59
N LEU A 282 -19.06 -85.76 84.69
CA LEU A 282 -20.39 -85.20 84.88
C LEU A 282 -21.47 -86.29 84.89
N ASP A 283 -21.38 -87.27 84.00
CA ASP A 283 -22.35 -88.37 83.91
C ASP A 283 -22.40 -89.20 85.20
N THR A 284 -21.24 -89.47 85.79
CA THR A 284 -21.14 -90.18 87.08
C THR A 284 -21.65 -89.33 88.24
N VAL A 285 -21.38 -88.02 88.28
CA VAL A 285 -21.96 -87.10 89.26
C VAL A 285 -23.49 -87.05 89.12
N LEU A 286 -24.00 -86.99 87.89
CA LEU A 286 -25.43 -86.96 87.59
C LEU A 286 -26.11 -88.24 88.07
N LEU A 287 -25.54 -89.41 87.78
CA LEU A 287 -26.04 -90.70 88.26
C LEU A 287 -26.11 -90.72 89.80
N CYS A 288 -25.04 -90.30 90.47
CA CYS A 288 -25.01 -90.21 91.93
C CYS A 288 -26.09 -89.26 92.49
N MET A 289 -26.32 -88.11 91.85
CA MET A 289 -27.36 -87.18 92.28
C MET A 289 -28.77 -87.74 92.04
N GLN A 290 -29.00 -88.46 90.93
CA GLN A 290 -30.28 -89.11 90.65
C GLN A 290 -30.55 -90.25 91.64
N ASP A 291 -29.54 -91.05 91.98
CA ASP A 291 -29.64 -92.09 93.00
C ASP A 291 -29.96 -91.50 94.38
N LEU A 292 -29.25 -90.43 94.79
CA LEU A 292 -29.55 -89.72 96.03
C LEU A 292 -30.95 -89.11 96.04
N ALA A 293 -31.41 -88.57 94.90
CA ALA A 293 -32.77 -88.03 94.78
C ALA A 293 -33.83 -89.14 94.86
N ALA A 294 -33.58 -90.31 94.28
CA ALA A 294 -34.43 -91.49 94.39
C ALA A 294 -34.49 -91.99 95.84
N ILE A 295 -33.36 -92.09 96.54
CA ILE A 295 -33.29 -92.45 97.96
C ILE A 295 -34.04 -91.43 98.84
N CYS A 296 -33.87 -90.12 98.58
CA CYS A 296 -34.60 -89.07 99.31
C CYS A 296 -36.11 -89.07 99.03
N ALA A 297 -36.52 -89.48 97.82
CA ALA A 297 -37.92 -89.66 97.47
C ALA A 297 -38.55 -90.87 98.18
N GLU A 298 -37.78 -91.94 98.40
CA GLU A 298 -38.19 -93.11 99.19
C GLU A 298 -38.22 -92.84 100.71
N LEU A 299 -37.36 -91.95 101.22
CA LEU A 299 -37.25 -91.61 102.65
C LEU A 299 -38.21 -90.51 103.15
N ARG A 300 -39.19 -90.06 102.35
CA ARG A 300 -40.22 -89.10 102.77
C ARG A 300 -41.53 -89.79 103.21
N PRO A 301 -41.91 -89.77 104.50
CA PRO A 301 -43.29 -89.98 104.93
C PRO A 301 -44.15 -88.72 104.82
N ARG A 302 -45.42 -88.90 104.48
CA ARG A 302 -46.48 -87.89 104.25
C ARG A 302 -46.92 -87.22 105.56
N GLN A 303 -47.10 -85.88 105.60
CA GLN A 303 -48.34 -85.14 106.01
C GLN A 303 -48.17 -83.57 106.10
N PRO A 304 -49.25 -82.75 106.15
CA PRO A 304 -49.47 -81.53 105.33
C PRO A 304 -49.10 -80.13 105.93
N GLY A 305 -48.73 -79.18 105.04
CA GLY A 305 -48.75 -77.68 105.18
C GLY A 305 -47.80 -77.03 106.21
N PRO A 306 -47.49 -75.70 106.21
CA PRO A 306 -47.89 -74.57 105.34
C PRO A 306 -46.75 -73.58 104.86
N ARG A 307 -47.08 -72.76 103.84
CA ARG A 307 -46.74 -71.34 103.52
C ARG A 307 -45.30 -70.72 103.60
N VAL A 308 -44.89 -70.19 102.42
CA VAL A 308 -44.38 -68.80 102.08
C VAL A 308 -42.88 -68.53 102.37
N PRO A 309 -42.05 -67.92 101.47
CA PRO A 309 -42.29 -66.66 100.74
C PRO A 309 -41.95 -66.56 99.24
N ARG A 310 -42.61 -65.57 98.61
CA ARG A 310 -42.30 -64.98 97.29
C ARG A 310 -41.03 -64.13 97.36
N LEU A 311 -40.33 -63.96 96.22
CA LEU A 311 -39.79 -62.68 95.68
C LEU A 311 -39.03 -62.92 94.35
N PRO A 312 -38.78 -61.90 93.50
CA PRO A 312 -39.48 -61.67 92.25
C PRO A 312 -38.65 -61.97 90.98
N ALA A 313 -39.35 -62.17 89.86
CA ALA A 313 -38.78 -62.11 88.53
C ALA A 313 -38.27 -60.69 88.24
N ALA A 314 -37.05 -60.63 87.71
CA ALA A 314 -36.31 -59.41 87.41
C ALA A 314 -37.07 -58.48 86.45
N THR A 315 -37.06 -57.22 86.82
CA THR A 315 -37.38 -56.03 86.03
C THR A 315 -36.63 -56.06 84.70
N SER A 316 -37.36 -55.94 83.59
CA SER A 316 -36.78 -55.48 82.34
C SER A 316 -36.52 -53.97 82.46
N ILE A 317 -35.29 -53.57 82.13
CA ILE A 317 -34.93 -52.18 81.84
C ILE A 317 -34.21 -52.19 80.49
N HIS A 318 -34.96 -51.90 79.42
CA HIS A 318 -34.48 -51.04 78.34
C HIS A 318 -34.33 -49.61 78.89
N PRO A 319 -33.64 -48.63 78.25
CA PRO A 319 -33.24 -48.51 76.83
C PRO A 319 -31.79 -47.95 76.69
N LEU A 320 -31.20 -47.72 75.51
CA LEU A 320 -31.30 -46.45 74.78
C LEU A 320 -30.52 -46.54 73.46
N ARG A 321 -31.26 -46.40 72.36
CA ARG A 321 -30.78 -45.81 71.11
C ARG A 321 -30.69 -44.29 71.30
N HIS A 322 -29.63 -43.67 70.80
CA HIS A 322 -29.56 -42.37 70.10
C HIS A 322 -28.07 -42.09 69.83
N GLY A 323 -27.62 -41.56 68.69
CA GLY A 323 -28.32 -40.99 67.57
C GLY A 323 -27.42 -40.99 66.33
N ALA A 324 -28.08 -41.04 65.18
CA ALA A 324 -27.48 -40.78 63.88
C ALA A 324 -27.16 -39.29 63.77
N ALA A 325 -25.91 -38.97 63.45
CA ALA A 325 -25.51 -37.65 62.98
C ALA A 325 -25.42 -37.68 61.45
N ARG A 326 -26.32 -36.94 60.81
CA ARG A 326 -26.27 -36.50 59.42
C ARG A 326 -25.07 -35.57 59.22
N VAL A 327 -24.34 -35.74 58.13
CA VAL A 327 -23.42 -34.73 57.55
C VAL A 327 -23.82 -34.53 56.07
N PRO A 328 -23.83 -33.29 55.54
CA PRO A 328 -24.49 -32.89 54.29
C PRO A 328 -23.57 -33.08 53.05
N PRO A 329 -24.07 -32.87 51.82
CA PRO A 329 -23.36 -33.26 50.61
C PRO A 329 -22.25 -32.26 50.24
N SER A 330 -21.09 -32.79 49.88
CA SER A 330 -20.03 -32.03 49.22
C SER A 330 -20.44 -31.75 47.77
N GLN A 331 -20.48 -30.48 47.41
CA GLN A 331 -20.27 -30.01 46.05
C GLN A 331 -18.77 -29.99 45.80
N GLU A 332 -18.33 -30.72 44.78
CA GLU A 332 -17.28 -30.34 43.80
C GLU A 332 -17.40 -31.27 42.59
#